data_AF-A0A7V9UEZ1-F1
#
_entry.id   AF-A0A7V9UEZ1-F1
#
_cell.length_a   1.000
_cell.length_b   1.000
_cell.length_c   1.000
_cell.angle_alpha   90.00
_cell.angle_beta   90.00
_cell.angle_gamma   90.00
#
_symmetry.space_group_name_H-M   'P 1'
#
loop_
_entity.id
_entity.type
_entity.pdbx_description
1 polymer ?
#
loop_
_entity_poly.entity_id
_entity_poly.type
_entity_poly.pdbx_seq_one_letter_code
_entity_poly.pdbx_strand_id
1 'polypeptide(L)'
;MEVGSTITIDTDVAFLPFEILTSKKFSNNPNIPKIKDPSEPQDMWGYRFIIDYNVKTNSPHDVGALKAAHLSNKPFVGVNLNPTIDDAFKNKVFEPLKFHKIFYQNEITNTHGEVDLDPASILEKLVSNEYQATLIYLYCHGSNSNPFAINNDELLQFDENTTFAPGELRKFDNEYPHAPIVFLNSCLSGQPSPLSFTSFQAVFRRKKALGFIGTAIKMPATFAAAFGCHLIKDYLKGAPLGAAIWKLRRELIENGNPLGLFYALQCPADVCVATS
;
A
#
# COMPACT_ATOMS: atom_id res chain seq x y z
N MET A 1 20.39 -9.27 14.68
CA MET A 1 19.84 -7.96 14.29
C MET A 1 19.01 -7.43 15.44
N GLU A 2 19.17 -6.14 15.76
CA GLU A 2 18.43 -5.47 16.83
C GLU A 2 16.99 -5.15 16.40
N VAL A 3 16.08 -4.99 17.36
CA VAL A 3 14.71 -4.55 17.07
C VAL A 3 14.76 -3.14 16.48
N GLY A 4 13.99 -2.91 15.41
CA GLY A 4 13.99 -1.67 14.64
C GLY A 4 15.07 -1.63 13.53
N SER A 5 15.92 -2.66 13.41
CA SER A 5 16.81 -2.78 12.24
C SER A 5 16.00 -2.96 10.96
N THR A 6 16.52 -2.42 9.85
CA THR A 6 15.93 -2.61 8.51
C THR A 6 16.42 -3.91 7.87
N ILE A 7 15.50 -4.67 7.31
CA ILE A 7 15.76 -5.79 6.38
C ILE A 7 15.27 -5.35 5.01
N THR A 8 16.19 -5.30 4.06
CA THR A 8 15.86 -5.02 2.66
C THR A 8 15.81 -6.31 1.86
N ILE A 9 14.67 -6.54 1.22
CA ILE A 9 14.46 -7.69 0.36
C ILE A 9 14.61 -7.28 -1.11
N ASP A 10 15.58 -7.88 -1.79
CA ASP A 10 15.69 -7.77 -3.25
C ASP A 10 14.74 -8.78 -3.91
N THR A 11 13.73 -8.31 -4.62
CA THR A 11 12.81 -9.15 -5.42
C THR A 11 12.47 -8.47 -6.73
N ASP A 12 11.93 -9.19 -7.70
CA ASP A 12 11.58 -8.69 -9.03
C ASP A 12 10.08 -8.39 -9.18
N VAL A 13 9.20 -9.13 -8.48
CA VAL A 13 7.75 -9.01 -8.75
C VAL A 13 6.80 -9.20 -7.57
N ALA A 14 7.14 -9.91 -6.49
CA ALA A 14 6.09 -10.43 -5.58
C ALA A 14 5.86 -9.61 -4.30
N PHE A 15 4.59 -9.44 -3.91
CA PHE A 15 4.19 -9.06 -2.56
C PHE A 15 4.17 -10.31 -1.69
N LEU A 16 5.34 -10.70 -1.17
CA LEU A 16 5.40 -11.75 -0.15
C LEU A 16 5.23 -11.08 1.21
N PRO A 17 4.35 -11.57 2.10
CA PRO A 17 4.19 -10.99 3.43
C PRO A 17 5.36 -11.41 4.34
N PHE A 18 6.57 -10.92 4.09
CA PHE A 18 7.75 -11.25 4.90
C PHE A 18 7.57 -10.87 6.37
N GLU A 19 6.70 -9.89 6.62
CA GLU A 19 6.25 -9.45 7.92
C GLU A 19 5.69 -10.58 8.80
N ILE A 20 5.04 -11.59 8.22
CA ILE A 20 4.47 -12.72 8.98
C ILE A 20 5.48 -13.85 9.21
N LEU A 21 6.70 -13.75 8.67
CA LEU A 21 7.72 -14.76 8.91
C LEU A 21 8.05 -14.85 10.39
N THR A 22 8.22 -16.09 10.85
CA THR A 22 8.52 -16.40 12.24
C THR A 22 9.77 -17.26 12.38
N SER A 23 10.53 -17.02 13.44
CA SER A 23 11.65 -17.89 13.85
C SER A 23 11.20 -19.23 14.45
N LYS A 24 9.92 -19.38 14.78
CA LYS A 24 9.38 -20.61 15.35
C LYS A 24 9.33 -21.72 14.30
N LYS A 25 9.95 -22.86 14.60
CA LYS A 25 9.90 -24.04 13.73
C LYS A 25 8.51 -24.67 13.79
N PHE A 26 7.91 -24.88 12.62
CA PHE A 26 6.74 -25.74 12.49
C PHE A 26 7.12 -27.20 12.81
N SER A 27 6.29 -27.89 13.60
CA SER A 27 6.40 -29.33 13.82
C SER A 27 5.03 -29.97 13.80
N ASN A 28 4.87 -31.01 12.99
CA ASN A 28 3.68 -31.87 12.96
C ASN A 28 3.85 -33.13 13.82
N ASN A 29 4.98 -33.27 14.54
CA ASN A 29 5.23 -34.42 15.39
C ASN A 29 4.37 -34.31 16.65
N PRO A 30 3.42 -35.25 16.89
CA PRO A 30 2.54 -35.19 18.06
C PRO A 30 3.30 -35.32 19.40
N ASN A 31 4.55 -35.81 19.37
CA ASN A 31 5.41 -35.95 20.54
C ASN A 31 6.24 -34.69 20.84
N ILE A 32 6.25 -33.71 19.94
CA ILE A 32 6.86 -32.41 20.21
C ILE A 32 5.78 -31.54 20.87
N PRO A 33 6.03 -31.00 22.08
CA PRO A 33 5.08 -30.12 22.74
C PRO A 33 4.68 -28.98 21.81
N LYS A 34 3.38 -28.84 21.55
CA LYS A 34 2.87 -27.68 20.83
C LYS A 34 3.27 -26.43 21.59
N ILE A 35 3.76 -25.42 20.86
CA ILE A 35 4.09 -24.12 21.44
C ILE A 35 2.84 -23.58 22.13
N LYS A 36 2.97 -23.16 23.41
CA LYS A 36 1.85 -22.65 24.21
C LYS A 36 1.18 -21.42 23.59
N ASP A 37 1.97 -20.54 22.98
CA ASP A 37 1.50 -19.41 22.19
C ASP A 37 2.23 -19.38 20.83
N PRO A 38 1.57 -19.80 19.74
CA PRO A 38 2.17 -19.78 18.40
C PRO A 38 2.38 -18.35 17.85
N SER A 39 1.92 -17.30 18.54
CA SER A 39 1.76 -15.95 18.02
C SER A 39 2.43 -14.84 18.85
N GLU A 40 3.47 -15.16 19.62
CA GLU A 40 4.25 -14.12 20.32
C GLU A 40 4.76 -13.04 19.33
N PRO A 41 4.41 -11.77 19.53
CA PRO A 41 4.78 -10.68 18.62
C PRO A 41 6.27 -10.64 18.32
N GLN A 42 7.10 -10.91 19.34
CA GLN A 42 8.56 -10.89 19.25
C GLN A 42 9.14 -11.96 18.32
N ASP A 43 8.36 -12.95 17.90
CA ASP A 43 8.81 -13.95 16.93
C ASP A 43 8.52 -13.54 15.48
N MET A 44 7.66 -12.55 15.25
CA MET A 44 7.26 -12.10 13.91
C MET A 44 8.22 -11.04 13.38
N TRP A 45 8.68 -11.21 12.14
CA TRP A 45 9.62 -10.27 11.52
C TRP A 45 9.06 -8.86 11.43
N GLY A 46 7.78 -8.70 11.07
CA GLY A 46 7.13 -7.39 10.92
C GLY A 46 6.92 -6.64 12.24
N TYR A 47 7.01 -7.33 13.39
CA TYR A 47 7.06 -6.69 14.71
C TYR A 47 8.49 -6.25 15.06
N ARG A 48 9.49 -7.07 14.70
CA ARG A 48 10.89 -6.83 15.08
C ARG A 48 11.62 -5.85 14.18
N PHE A 49 11.34 -5.87 12.88
CA PHE A 49 12.16 -5.24 11.85
C PHE A 49 11.33 -4.32 10.98
N ILE A 50 11.98 -3.26 10.51
CA ILE A 50 11.48 -2.50 9.36
C ILE A 50 11.80 -3.34 8.13
N ILE A 51 10.81 -3.62 7.29
CA ILE A 51 10.99 -4.44 6.09
C ILE A 51 10.64 -3.59 4.89
N ASP A 52 11.61 -3.41 4.00
CA ASP A 52 11.41 -2.81 2.69
C ASP A 52 11.84 -3.74 1.56
N TYR A 53 11.44 -3.38 0.35
CA TYR A 53 11.67 -4.20 -0.83
C TYR A 53 12.32 -3.32 -1.88
N ASN A 54 13.50 -3.74 -2.32
CA ASN A 54 14.15 -3.22 -3.50
C ASN A 54 13.68 -4.05 -4.68
N VAL A 55 12.81 -3.47 -5.50
CA VAL A 55 12.34 -4.19 -6.69
C VAL A 55 13.32 -4.02 -7.83
N LYS A 56 14.04 -5.10 -8.17
CA LYS A 56 14.97 -5.14 -9.31
C LYS A 56 14.16 -5.10 -10.60
N THR A 57 14.11 -3.95 -11.23
CA THR A 57 13.51 -3.81 -12.56
C THR A 57 14.54 -4.12 -13.66
N ASN A 58 14.11 -4.76 -14.74
CA ASN A 58 14.93 -5.02 -15.94
C ASN A 58 15.35 -3.75 -16.71
N SER A 59 14.85 -2.59 -16.29
CA SER A 59 15.36 -1.28 -16.69
C SER A 59 16.01 -0.65 -15.46
N PRO A 60 17.20 -0.03 -15.54
CA PRO A 60 17.82 0.63 -14.40
C PRO A 60 17.00 1.88 -14.04
N HIS A 61 15.89 1.68 -13.32
CA HIS A 61 15.25 2.76 -12.60
C HIS A 61 16.20 3.09 -11.46
N ASP A 62 16.92 4.19 -11.60
CA ASP A 62 17.77 4.71 -10.53
C ASP A 62 16.86 5.12 -9.37
N VAL A 63 16.72 4.22 -8.39
CA VAL A 63 15.95 4.45 -7.16
C VAL A 63 16.46 5.70 -6.43
N GLY A 64 17.76 6.00 -6.53
CA GLY A 64 18.35 7.23 -6.02
C GLY A 64 17.78 8.46 -6.74
N ALA A 65 17.72 8.43 -8.07
CA ALA A 65 17.12 9.52 -8.86
C ALA A 65 15.61 9.68 -8.59
N LEU A 66 14.86 8.59 -8.49
CA LEU A 66 13.42 8.64 -8.15
C LEU A 66 13.21 9.21 -6.75
N LYS A 67 14.02 8.81 -5.78
CA LYS A 67 13.97 9.33 -4.42
C LYS A 67 14.36 10.81 -4.38
N ALA A 68 15.38 11.23 -5.14
CA ALA A 68 15.76 12.63 -5.26
C ALA A 68 14.63 13.47 -5.88
N ALA A 69 13.96 12.95 -6.91
CA ALA A 69 12.79 13.59 -7.52
C ALA A 69 11.61 13.66 -6.53
N HIS A 70 11.37 12.64 -5.74
CA HIS A 70 10.34 12.67 -4.70
C HIS A 70 10.62 13.73 -3.63
N LEU A 71 11.87 13.79 -3.14
CA LEU A 71 12.30 14.68 -2.06
C LEU A 71 12.51 16.14 -2.51
N SER A 72 12.56 16.42 -3.81
CA SER A 72 12.66 17.80 -4.33
C SER A 72 11.31 18.50 -4.43
N ASN A 73 10.21 17.78 -4.22
CA ASN A 73 8.85 18.28 -4.40
C ASN A 73 8.13 18.45 -3.06
N LYS A 74 7.24 19.45 -2.99
CA LYS A 74 6.37 19.64 -1.83
C LYS A 74 5.43 18.43 -1.69
N PRO A 75 5.17 17.95 -0.48
CA PRO A 75 4.28 16.83 -0.27
C PRO A 75 2.87 17.14 -0.77
N PHE A 76 2.35 16.27 -1.63
CA PHE A 76 0.99 16.35 -2.15
C PHE A 76 0.36 14.96 -2.24
N VAL A 77 -0.76 14.78 -1.55
CA VAL A 77 -1.47 13.50 -1.47
C VAL A 77 -2.70 13.52 -2.36
N GLY A 78 -2.70 12.68 -3.39
CA GLY A 78 -3.88 12.41 -4.19
C GLY A 78 -4.72 11.30 -3.57
N VAL A 79 -5.85 11.64 -2.94
CA VAL A 79 -6.76 10.69 -2.27
C VAL A 79 -7.88 10.30 -3.23
N ASN A 80 -7.83 9.10 -3.80
CA ASN A 80 -8.78 8.62 -4.80
C ASN A 80 -9.66 7.53 -4.18
N LEU A 81 -10.95 7.79 -4.04
CA LEU A 81 -11.86 6.97 -3.26
C LEU A 81 -13.00 6.43 -4.13
N ASN A 82 -13.40 5.19 -3.88
CA ASN A 82 -14.65 4.63 -4.41
C ASN A 82 -15.86 5.31 -3.70
N PRO A 83 -16.72 6.07 -4.42
CA PRO A 83 -17.86 6.78 -3.82
C PRO A 83 -18.98 5.89 -3.28
N THR A 84 -19.06 4.63 -3.69
CA THR A 84 -20.14 3.70 -3.33
C THR A 84 -19.75 2.71 -2.23
N ILE A 85 -18.51 2.73 -1.75
CA ILE A 85 -18.02 1.74 -0.78
C ILE A 85 -18.82 1.71 0.54
N ASP A 86 -19.37 2.85 0.97
CA ASP A 86 -20.21 2.94 2.17
C ASP A 86 -21.60 2.31 2.00
N ASP A 87 -22.02 1.96 0.78
CA ASP A 87 -23.29 1.25 0.56
C ASP A 87 -23.32 -0.10 1.31
N ALA A 88 -22.18 -0.77 1.42
CA ALA A 88 -22.00 -2.00 2.19
C ALA A 88 -21.93 -1.77 3.72
N PHE A 89 -21.80 -0.51 4.16
CA PHE A 89 -21.63 -0.10 5.57
C PHE A 89 -22.78 0.78 6.09
N LYS A 90 -23.87 0.92 5.33
CA LYS A 90 -25.06 1.66 5.76
C LYS A 90 -25.50 1.21 7.16
N ASN A 91 -25.69 2.18 8.05
CA ASN A 91 -26.08 1.99 9.45
C ASN A 91 -25.06 1.25 10.33
N LYS A 92 -23.80 1.11 9.88
CA LYS A 92 -22.70 0.64 10.74
C LYS A 92 -22.09 1.82 11.49
N VAL A 93 -21.46 1.53 12.63
CA VAL A 93 -20.77 2.54 13.46
C VAL A 93 -19.60 3.18 12.72
N PHE A 94 -18.96 2.43 11.82
CA PHE A 94 -17.83 2.88 11.04
C PHE A 94 -18.14 2.75 9.54
N GLU A 95 -18.24 3.90 8.88
CA GLU A 95 -18.44 4.06 7.43
C GLU A 95 -17.11 4.52 6.82
N PRO A 96 -16.38 3.66 6.08
CA PRO A 96 -15.04 3.97 5.59
C PRO A 96 -14.89 5.24 4.76
N LEU A 97 -15.78 5.51 3.80
CA LEU A 97 -15.67 6.70 2.95
C LEU A 97 -15.98 7.97 3.76
N LYS A 98 -17.00 7.94 4.62
CA LYS A 98 -17.26 9.02 5.57
C LYS A 98 -16.06 9.29 6.50
N PHE A 99 -15.39 8.24 6.97
CA PHE A 99 -14.17 8.36 7.76
C PHE A 99 -13.05 9.06 6.99
N HIS A 100 -12.80 8.67 5.73
CA HIS A 100 -11.82 9.37 4.88
C HIS A 100 -12.16 10.85 4.66
N LYS A 101 -13.43 11.17 4.43
CA LYS A 101 -13.88 12.57 4.26
C LYS A 101 -13.58 13.41 5.50
N ILE A 102 -13.89 12.89 6.69
CA ILE A 102 -13.59 13.56 7.96
C ILE A 102 -12.08 13.70 8.16
N PHE A 103 -11.32 12.62 7.91
CA PHE A 103 -9.87 12.65 8.01
C PHE A 103 -9.26 13.72 7.12
N TYR A 104 -9.62 13.74 5.83
CA TYR A 104 -9.10 14.70 4.87
C TYR A 104 -9.43 16.14 5.29
N GLN A 105 -10.69 16.41 5.67
CA GLN A 105 -11.11 17.75 6.11
C GLN A 105 -10.31 18.28 7.30
N ASN A 106 -9.84 17.40 8.20
CA ASN A 106 -9.14 17.78 9.41
C ASN A 106 -7.61 17.78 9.25
N GLU A 107 -7.06 16.88 8.43
CA GLU A 107 -5.63 16.58 8.42
C GLU A 107 -4.95 16.97 7.10
N ILE A 108 -5.70 17.18 6.02
CA ILE A 108 -5.16 17.51 4.69
C ILE A 108 -5.77 18.82 4.22
N THR A 109 -4.98 19.90 4.28
CA THR A 109 -5.36 21.16 3.64
C THR A 109 -5.22 21.05 2.13
N ASN A 110 -5.96 21.86 1.36
CA ASN A 110 -5.88 21.90 -0.12
C ASN A 110 -4.48 22.21 -0.68
N THR A 111 -3.54 22.62 0.16
CA THR A 111 -2.13 22.83 -0.21
C THR A 111 -1.28 21.55 -0.15
N HIS A 112 -1.78 20.48 0.48
CA HIS A 112 -1.05 19.24 0.73
C HIS A 112 -1.77 18.00 0.19
N GLY A 113 -2.89 18.17 -0.51
CA GLY A 113 -3.58 17.09 -1.18
C GLY A 113 -4.90 17.49 -1.80
N GLU A 114 -5.56 16.48 -2.36
CA GLU A 114 -6.89 16.56 -2.95
C GLU A 114 -7.65 15.25 -2.70
N VAL A 115 -8.99 15.31 -2.73
CA VAL A 115 -9.85 14.11 -2.76
C VAL A 115 -10.58 14.06 -4.08
N ASP A 116 -10.55 12.89 -4.70
CA ASP A 116 -11.33 12.56 -5.87
C ASP A 116 -12.25 11.36 -5.60
N LEU A 117 -13.46 11.48 -6.12
CA LEU A 117 -14.55 10.51 -6.03
C LEU A 117 -15.11 10.17 -7.41
N ASP A 118 -14.73 10.91 -8.45
CA ASP A 118 -15.20 10.67 -9.80
C ASP A 118 -14.24 9.72 -10.52
N PRO A 119 -14.68 8.49 -10.88
CA PRO A 119 -13.80 7.53 -11.55
C PRO A 119 -13.17 8.08 -12.84
N ALA A 120 -13.88 8.89 -13.62
CA ALA A 120 -13.33 9.46 -14.84
C ALA A 120 -12.16 10.43 -14.53
N SER A 121 -12.34 11.34 -13.58
CA SER A 121 -11.27 12.24 -13.12
C SER A 121 -10.10 11.49 -12.47
N ILE A 122 -10.37 10.44 -11.69
CA ILE A 122 -9.33 9.56 -11.12
C ILE A 122 -8.48 8.94 -12.24
N LEU A 123 -9.10 8.37 -13.26
CA LEU A 123 -8.37 7.77 -14.38
C LEU A 123 -7.54 8.81 -15.13
N GLU A 124 -8.11 9.98 -15.41
CA GLU A 124 -7.43 11.10 -16.06
C GLU A 124 -6.15 11.48 -15.29
N LYS A 125 -6.23 11.61 -13.97
CA LYS A 125 -5.07 11.91 -13.11
C LYS A 125 -4.03 10.79 -13.13
N LEU A 126 -4.45 9.53 -13.02
CA LEU A 126 -3.54 8.39 -13.06
C LEU A 126 -2.80 8.25 -14.39
N VAL A 127 -3.35 8.76 -15.49
CA VAL A 127 -2.68 8.76 -16.80
C VAL A 127 -2.06 10.11 -17.16
N SER A 128 -2.15 11.13 -16.32
CA SER A 128 -1.61 12.47 -16.58
C SER A 128 -0.12 12.57 -16.26
N ASN A 129 0.64 13.29 -17.10
CA ASN A 129 2.04 13.69 -16.83
C ASN A 129 2.13 14.96 -15.98
N GLU A 130 0.99 15.58 -15.68
CA GLU A 130 0.89 16.76 -14.82
C GLU A 130 0.45 16.40 -13.40
N TYR A 131 0.28 15.11 -13.08
CA TYR A 131 -0.17 14.72 -11.76
C TYR A 131 0.96 14.89 -10.72
N GLN A 132 0.86 15.94 -9.92
CA GLN A 132 1.88 16.40 -8.98
C GLN A 132 1.87 15.68 -7.63
N ALA A 133 1.16 14.55 -7.50
CA ALA A 133 1.15 13.78 -6.27
C ALA A 133 2.54 13.20 -5.96
N THR A 134 2.98 13.35 -4.71
CA THR A 134 4.09 12.58 -4.13
C THR A 134 3.58 11.29 -3.50
N LEU A 135 2.30 11.23 -3.12
CA LEU A 135 1.63 10.01 -2.70
C LEU A 135 0.27 9.88 -3.39
N ILE A 136 0.07 8.78 -4.12
CA ILE A 136 -1.21 8.45 -4.75
C ILE A 136 -1.87 7.36 -3.90
N TYR A 137 -2.94 7.72 -3.20
CA TYR A 137 -3.73 6.80 -2.39
C TYR A 137 -4.97 6.34 -3.17
N LEU A 138 -5.12 5.04 -3.33
CA LEU A 138 -6.24 4.41 -4.04
C LEU A 138 -7.02 3.55 -3.04
N TYR A 139 -8.26 3.91 -2.77
CA TYR A 139 -9.15 3.16 -1.88
C TYR A 139 -10.41 2.71 -2.62
N CYS A 140 -10.36 1.47 -3.10
CA CYS A 140 -11.37 0.92 -4.00
C CYS A 140 -11.50 -0.61 -3.81
N HIS A 141 -12.35 -1.25 -4.61
CA HIS A 141 -12.36 -2.71 -4.68
C HIS A 141 -11.29 -3.20 -5.66
N GLY A 142 -10.64 -4.32 -5.35
CA GLY A 142 -9.79 -5.04 -6.27
C GLY A 142 -10.51 -6.33 -6.68
N SER A 143 -10.32 -6.80 -7.91
CA SER A 143 -10.72 -8.15 -8.30
C SER A 143 -9.64 -8.81 -9.15
N ASN A 144 -9.52 -10.12 -9.02
CA ASN A 144 -8.68 -10.93 -9.89
C ASN A 144 -9.36 -12.27 -10.13
N SER A 145 -9.78 -12.51 -11.38
CA SER A 145 -10.45 -13.74 -11.81
C SER A 145 -9.52 -14.96 -11.75
N ASN A 146 -8.20 -14.76 -11.90
CA ASN A 146 -7.19 -15.79 -11.94
C ASN A 146 -5.90 -15.35 -11.21
N PRO A 147 -5.85 -15.44 -9.87
CA PRO A 147 -4.80 -14.83 -9.05
C PRO A 147 -3.39 -15.42 -9.21
N PHE A 148 -3.22 -16.48 -10.01
CA PHE A 148 -1.93 -17.13 -10.27
C PHE A 148 -1.48 -17.03 -11.73
N ALA A 149 -2.23 -16.35 -12.61
CA ALA A 149 -1.80 -16.15 -13.98
C ALA A 149 -0.70 -15.07 -14.10
N ILE A 150 0.08 -15.16 -15.17
CA ILE A 150 1.00 -14.10 -15.57
C ILE A 150 0.23 -13.19 -16.54
N ASN A 151 0.16 -11.88 -16.27
CA ASN A 151 -0.73 -10.90 -16.91
C ASN A 151 -2.22 -11.03 -16.51
N ASN A 152 -2.47 -11.03 -15.21
CA ASN A 152 -3.79 -11.15 -14.60
C ASN A 152 -4.84 -10.16 -15.13
N ASP A 153 -6.10 -10.59 -15.09
CA ASP A 153 -7.30 -9.74 -15.14
C ASP A 153 -7.49 -8.99 -13.81
N GLU A 154 -6.43 -8.33 -13.33
CA GLU A 154 -6.52 -7.45 -12.19
C GLU A 154 -7.39 -6.26 -12.55
N LEU A 155 -8.37 -5.96 -11.71
CA LEU A 155 -9.22 -4.78 -11.88
C LEU A 155 -9.26 -3.98 -10.59
N LEU A 156 -9.26 -2.66 -10.73
CA LEU A 156 -9.62 -1.73 -9.66
C LEU A 156 -11.01 -1.18 -9.94
N GLN A 157 -11.95 -1.39 -9.03
CA GLN A 157 -13.34 -1.01 -9.20
C GLN A 157 -13.68 0.19 -8.29
N PHE A 158 -13.98 1.32 -8.91
CA PHE A 158 -14.28 2.59 -8.23
C PHE A 158 -15.78 2.85 -8.08
N ASP A 159 -16.65 2.20 -8.84
CA ASP A 159 -18.10 2.15 -8.57
C ASP A 159 -18.70 0.87 -9.16
N GLU A 160 -20.03 0.75 -9.22
CA GLU A 160 -20.71 -0.44 -9.77
C GLU A 160 -20.43 -0.68 -11.26
N ASN A 161 -20.08 0.36 -12.03
CA ASN A 161 -19.96 0.32 -13.49
C ASN A 161 -18.55 0.61 -14.01
N THR A 162 -17.64 1.09 -13.16
CA THR A 162 -16.34 1.59 -13.55
C THR A 162 -15.24 0.76 -12.92
N THR A 163 -14.50 0.07 -13.79
CA THR A 163 -13.30 -0.69 -13.46
C THR A 163 -12.13 -0.19 -14.29
N PHE A 164 -10.94 -0.22 -13.70
CA PHE A 164 -9.69 0.03 -14.40
C PHE A 164 -8.92 -1.27 -14.49
N ALA A 165 -8.40 -1.58 -15.67
CA ALA A 165 -7.43 -2.64 -15.88
C ALA A 165 -6.01 -2.06 -16.02
N PRO A 166 -4.95 -2.81 -15.68
CA PRO A 166 -3.57 -2.39 -15.92
C PRO A 166 -3.31 -2.00 -17.38
N GLY A 167 -3.99 -2.67 -18.32
CA GLY A 167 -3.89 -2.39 -19.75
C GLY A 167 -4.35 -0.98 -20.13
N GLU A 168 -5.30 -0.39 -19.42
CA GLU A 168 -5.79 0.96 -19.70
C GLU A 168 -4.78 2.03 -19.30
N LEU A 169 -4.19 1.88 -18.11
CA LEU A 169 -3.06 2.71 -17.67
C LEU A 169 -1.82 2.49 -18.56
N ARG A 170 -1.65 1.28 -19.12
CA ARG A 170 -0.52 0.95 -20.01
C ARG A 170 -0.59 1.63 -21.36
N LYS A 171 -1.76 2.12 -21.82
CA LYS A 171 -1.88 2.85 -23.09
C LYS A 171 -1.10 4.16 -23.11
N PHE A 172 -0.71 4.68 -21.95
CA PHE A 172 -0.02 5.95 -21.81
C PHE A 172 1.41 5.72 -21.31
N ASP A 173 2.39 6.24 -22.05
CA ASP A 173 3.83 6.12 -21.78
C ASP A 173 4.39 7.26 -20.92
N ASN A 174 3.55 8.11 -20.36
CA ASN A 174 4.00 9.22 -19.55
C ASN A 174 4.51 8.80 -18.17
N GLU A 175 5.53 9.51 -17.72
CA GLU A 175 6.13 9.38 -16.39
C GLU A 175 5.46 10.36 -15.41
N TYR A 176 5.43 9.98 -14.13
CA TYR A 176 5.00 10.88 -13.07
C TYR A 176 6.12 11.87 -12.72
N PRO A 177 5.83 13.18 -12.67
CA PRO A 177 6.86 14.20 -12.48
C PRO A 177 7.51 14.13 -11.10
N HIS A 178 6.77 13.71 -10.07
CA HIS A 178 7.22 13.75 -8.67
C HIS A 178 7.54 12.37 -8.07
N ALA A 179 7.69 11.34 -8.92
CA ALA A 179 8.00 9.97 -8.49
C ALA A 179 7.15 9.51 -7.28
N PRO A 180 5.81 9.39 -7.45
CA PRO A 180 4.91 9.13 -6.34
C PRO A 180 5.15 7.77 -5.72
N ILE A 181 4.78 7.66 -4.45
CA ILE A 181 4.52 6.38 -3.81
C ILE A 181 3.05 6.06 -4.04
N VAL A 182 2.77 4.91 -4.64
CA VAL A 182 1.40 4.46 -4.87
C VAL A 182 0.96 3.57 -3.73
N PHE A 183 0.03 4.06 -2.92
CA PHE A 183 -0.61 3.27 -1.89
C PHE A 183 -1.93 2.69 -2.43
N LEU A 184 -1.87 1.44 -2.89
CA LEU A 184 -3.04 0.71 -3.31
C LEU A 184 -3.68 0.00 -2.11
N ASN A 185 -4.66 0.67 -1.52
CA ASN A 185 -5.40 0.20 -0.38
C ASN A 185 -6.75 -0.39 -0.81
N SER A 186 -6.69 -1.37 -1.70
CA SER A 186 -7.88 -1.99 -2.29
C SER A 186 -8.12 -3.39 -1.76
N CYS A 187 -9.40 -3.74 -1.59
CA CYS A 187 -9.78 -5.07 -1.10
C CYS A 187 -9.78 -6.05 -2.28
N LEU A 188 -8.83 -6.99 -2.34
CA LEU A 188 -8.89 -8.07 -3.32
C LEU A 188 -10.13 -8.95 -3.11
N SER A 189 -10.97 -9.05 -4.13
CA SER A 189 -11.95 -10.12 -4.30
C SER A 189 -11.28 -11.25 -5.07
N GLY A 190 -11.20 -12.43 -4.44
CA GLY A 190 -10.49 -13.60 -4.96
C GLY A 190 -9.66 -14.31 -3.89
N GLN A 191 -8.92 -15.34 -4.30
CA GLN A 191 -7.99 -16.03 -3.42
C GLN A 191 -6.78 -15.13 -3.11
N PRO A 192 -6.26 -15.12 -1.87
CA PRO A 192 -5.00 -14.44 -1.55
C PRO A 192 -3.88 -14.89 -2.49
N SER A 193 -3.09 -13.96 -2.99
CA SER A 193 -1.97 -14.27 -3.87
C SER A 193 -0.82 -13.27 -3.70
N PRO A 194 0.43 -13.75 -3.60
CA PRO A 194 1.61 -12.89 -3.68
C PRO A 194 1.75 -12.13 -5.01
N LEU A 195 1.03 -12.59 -6.05
CA LEU A 195 1.01 -11.96 -7.37
C LEU A 195 -0.10 -10.93 -7.52
N SER A 196 -0.91 -10.71 -6.49
CA SER A 196 -1.94 -9.68 -6.53
C SER A 196 -1.34 -8.29 -6.73
N PHE A 197 -1.94 -7.55 -7.67
CA PHE A 197 -1.55 -6.20 -8.08
C PHE A 197 -0.19 -6.09 -8.76
N THR A 198 0.44 -7.20 -9.15
CA THR A 198 1.75 -7.17 -9.83
C THR A 198 1.65 -6.52 -11.20
N SER A 199 0.52 -6.67 -11.92
CA SER A 199 0.31 -5.99 -13.19
C SER A 199 0.14 -4.49 -13.02
N PHE A 200 -0.60 -4.04 -11.99
CA PHE A 200 -0.71 -2.62 -11.66
C PHE A 200 0.63 -2.01 -11.24
N GLN A 201 1.33 -2.70 -10.34
CA GLN A 201 2.63 -2.30 -9.85
C GLN A 201 3.65 -2.17 -10.99
N ALA A 202 3.67 -3.10 -11.95
CA ALA A 202 4.50 -2.99 -13.16
C ALA A 202 4.15 -1.75 -14.00
N VAL A 203 2.86 -1.41 -14.13
CA VAL A 203 2.43 -0.20 -14.87
C VAL A 203 2.88 1.07 -14.15
N PHE A 204 2.65 1.19 -12.84
CA PHE A 204 3.08 2.36 -12.07
C PHE A 204 4.61 2.54 -12.07
N ARG A 205 5.37 1.44 -12.01
CA ARG A 205 6.84 1.49 -12.15
C ARG A 205 7.29 1.99 -13.51
N ARG A 206 6.64 1.55 -14.61
CA ARG A 206 6.92 2.07 -15.95
C ARG A 206 6.73 3.58 -16.00
N LYS A 207 5.73 4.10 -15.28
CA LYS A 207 5.46 5.53 -15.11
C LYS A 207 6.35 6.22 -14.05
N LYS A 208 7.46 5.61 -13.62
CA LYS A 208 8.43 6.16 -12.65
C LYS A 208 7.86 6.42 -11.23
N ALA A 209 6.86 5.66 -10.77
CA ALA A 209 6.53 5.65 -9.35
C ALA A 209 7.73 5.18 -8.51
N LEU A 210 8.03 5.88 -7.40
CA LEU A 210 9.13 5.55 -6.49
C LEU A 210 8.91 4.22 -5.78
N GLY A 211 7.66 3.90 -5.48
CA GLY A 211 7.35 2.63 -4.86
C GLY A 211 5.88 2.41 -4.60
N PHE A 212 5.59 1.35 -3.85
CA PHE A 212 4.25 0.84 -3.70
C PHE A 212 3.97 0.36 -2.28
N ILE A 213 2.76 0.60 -1.80
CA ILE A 213 2.24 -0.01 -0.57
C ILE A 213 0.97 -0.76 -0.95
N GLY A 214 0.85 -2.01 -0.51
CA GLY A 214 -0.30 -2.84 -0.82
C GLY A 214 -0.38 -4.06 0.08
N THR A 215 -1.41 -4.88 -0.13
CA THR A 215 -1.66 -6.07 0.70
C THR A 215 -1.79 -7.33 -0.13
N ALA A 216 -1.18 -8.42 0.34
CA ALA A 216 -1.26 -9.74 -0.32
C ALA A 216 -2.57 -10.50 -0.05
N ILE A 217 -3.41 -10.00 0.87
CA ILE A 217 -4.67 -10.64 1.27
C ILE A 217 -5.83 -9.63 1.23
N LYS A 218 -7.07 -10.14 1.26
CA LYS A 218 -8.26 -9.30 1.41
C LYS A 218 -8.28 -8.63 2.78
N MET A 219 -8.21 -7.30 2.80
CA MET A 219 -8.38 -6.50 4.02
C MET A 219 -9.84 -6.17 4.29
N PRO A 220 -10.28 -6.12 5.57
CA PRO A 220 -11.52 -5.45 5.92
C PRO A 220 -11.44 -3.97 5.54
N ALA A 221 -12.45 -3.47 4.81
CA ALA A 221 -12.49 -2.09 4.33
C ALA A 221 -12.32 -1.06 5.47
N THR A 222 -12.96 -1.31 6.62
CA THR A 222 -12.84 -0.44 7.80
C THR A 222 -11.42 -0.37 8.35
N PHE A 223 -10.71 -1.51 8.39
CA PHE A 223 -9.31 -1.56 8.81
C PHE A 223 -8.41 -0.86 7.79
N ALA A 224 -8.61 -1.15 6.51
CA ALA A 224 -7.88 -0.52 5.41
C ALA A 224 -7.98 1.01 5.48
N ALA A 225 -9.19 1.55 5.63
CA ALA A 225 -9.40 2.99 5.77
C ALA A 225 -8.63 3.61 6.94
N ALA A 226 -8.71 3.00 8.12
CA ALA A 226 -8.03 3.48 9.32
C ALA A 226 -6.50 3.42 9.17
N PHE A 227 -5.98 2.30 8.66
CA PHE A 227 -4.55 2.11 8.41
C PHE A 227 -4.02 3.12 7.39
N GLY A 228 -4.76 3.31 6.29
CA GLY A 228 -4.45 4.25 5.21
C GLY A 228 -4.32 5.68 5.72
N CYS A 229 -5.35 6.16 6.42
CA CYS A 229 -5.35 7.51 6.98
C CYS A 229 -4.24 7.73 8.01
N HIS A 230 -3.97 6.73 8.89
CA HIS A 230 -2.87 6.83 9.85
C HIS A 230 -1.52 6.99 9.15
N LEU A 231 -1.26 6.17 8.13
CA LEU A 231 0.01 6.22 7.41
C LEU A 231 0.17 7.52 6.60
N ILE A 232 -0.90 8.00 5.96
CA ILE A 232 -0.88 9.29 5.25
C ILE A 232 -0.55 10.44 6.22
N LYS A 233 -1.15 10.43 7.42
CA LYS A 233 -0.89 11.43 8.45
C LYS A 233 0.58 11.43 8.89
N ASP A 234 1.15 10.25 9.11
CA ASP A 234 2.56 10.15 9.51
C ASP A 234 3.51 10.54 8.37
N TYR A 235 3.20 10.15 7.13
CA TYR A 235 3.94 10.57 5.94
C TYR A 235 3.95 12.10 5.82
N LEU A 236 2.79 12.76 5.91
CA LEU A 236 2.67 14.22 5.83
C LEU A 236 3.41 14.96 6.96
N LYS A 237 3.61 14.30 8.12
CA LYS A 237 4.43 14.81 9.23
C LYS A 237 5.94 14.60 9.03
N GLY A 238 6.33 13.99 7.92
CA GLY A 238 7.72 13.70 7.58
C GLY A 238 8.29 12.45 8.24
N ALA A 239 7.45 11.56 8.77
CA ALA A 239 7.93 10.27 9.23
C ALA A 239 8.44 9.43 8.03
N PRO A 240 9.61 8.77 8.15
CA PRO A 240 10.01 7.75 7.19
C PRO A 240 8.96 6.64 7.13
N LEU A 241 8.53 6.26 5.92
CA LEU A 241 7.44 5.31 5.74
C LEU A 241 7.70 3.94 6.38
N GLY A 242 8.93 3.45 6.31
CA GLY A 242 9.32 2.20 6.95
C GLY A 242 9.12 2.25 8.46
N ALA A 243 9.51 3.36 9.10
CA ALA A 243 9.31 3.57 10.52
C ALA A 243 7.83 3.75 10.88
N ALA A 244 7.06 4.49 10.08
CA ALA A 244 5.63 4.70 10.29
C ALA A 244 4.83 3.39 10.22
N ILE A 245 5.04 2.60 9.17
CA ILE A 245 4.39 1.28 9.03
C ILE A 245 4.82 0.34 10.15
N TRP A 246 6.11 0.27 10.47
CA TRP A 246 6.62 -0.58 11.53
C TRP A 246 6.02 -0.24 12.90
N LYS A 247 5.97 1.05 13.25
CA LYS A 247 5.35 1.52 14.50
C LYS A 247 3.87 1.15 14.54
N LEU A 248 3.11 1.43 13.48
CA LEU A 248 1.69 1.12 13.41
C LEU A 248 1.43 -0.40 13.53
N ARG A 249 2.25 -1.24 12.90
CA ARG A 249 2.16 -2.71 13.06
C ARG A 249 2.33 -3.13 14.51
N ARG A 250 3.32 -2.59 15.21
CA ARG A 250 3.56 -2.93 16.62
C ARG A 250 2.39 -2.52 17.52
N GLU A 251 1.90 -1.30 17.35
CA GLU A 251 0.72 -0.80 18.08
C GLU A 251 -0.50 -1.69 17.84
N LEU A 252 -0.75 -2.10 16.59
CA LEU A 252 -1.85 -3.00 16.26
C LEU A 252 -1.68 -4.39 16.89
N ILE A 253 -0.48 -4.97 16.81
CA ILE A 253 -0.20 -6.29 17.38
C ILE A 253 -0.30 -6.27 18.91
N GLU A 254 0.17 -5.22 19.56
CA GLU A 254 0.04 -5.01 21.01
C GLU A 254 -1.43 -4.89 21.45
N ASN A 255 -2.30 -4.47 20.53
CA ASN A 255 -3.76 -4.48 20.69
C ASN A 255 -4.44 -5.76 20.16
N GLY A 256 -3.69 -6.81 19.87
CA GLY A 256 -4.21 -8.10 19.41
C GLY A 256 -4.68 -8.12 17.95
N ASN A 257 -4.27 -7.15 17.12
CA ASN A 257 -4.64 -7.04 15.72
C ASN A 257 -3.43 -7.28 14.78
N PRO A 258 -3.33 -8.44 14.13
CA PRO A 258 -2.20 -8.76 13.26
C PRO A 258 -2.35 -8.21 11.83
N LEU A 259 -3.47 -7.56 11.49
CA LEU A 259 -3.79 -7.22 10.08
C LEU A 259 -2.76 -6.28 9.44
N GLY A 260 -2.09 -5.44 10.24
CA GLY A 260 -1.02 -4.55 9.74
C GLY A 260 0.19 -5.29 9.16
N LEU A 261 0.40 -6.56 9.54
CA LEU A 261 1.47 -7.41 9.00
C LEU A 261 1.25 -7.76 7.53
N PHE A 262 0.05 -7.59 6.99
CA PHE A 262 -0.23 -7.93 5.59
C PHE A 262 -0.03 -6.75 4.63
N TYR A 263 0.27 -5.56 5.13
CA TYR A 263 0.74 -4.45 4.31
C TYR A 263 2.22 -4.63 4.06
N ALA A 264 2.67 -4.54 2.82
CA ALA A 264 4.07 -4.61 2.44
C ALA A 264 4.54 -3.27 1.84
N LEU A 265 5.78 -2.88 2.14
CA LEU A 265 6.38 -1.60 1.73
C LEU A 265 7.40 -1.79 0.60
N GLN A 266 6.97 -1.68 -0.64
CA GLN A 266 7.87 -1.77 -1.79
C GLN A 266 8.39 -0.40 -2.23
N CYS A 267 9.08 0.27 -1.31
CA CYS A 267 9.90 1.46 -1.55
C CYS A 267 11.03 1.46 -0.50
N PRO A 268 12.11 2.24 -0.66
CA PRO A 268 13.10 2.38 0.40
C PRO A 268 12.45 2.84 1.72
N ALA A 269 12.80 2.20 2.83
CA ALA A 269 12.19 2.40 4.13
C ALA A 269 12.35 3.84 4.66
N ASP A 270 13.40 4.52 4.21
CA ASP A 270 13.78 5.85 4.66
C ASP A 270 13.16 6.98 3.82
N VAL A 271 12.24 6.66 2.89
CA VAL A 271 11.49 7.67 2.15
C VAL A 271 10.53 8.40 3.08
N CYS A 272 10.60 9.73 3.05
CA CYS A 272 9.71 10.67 3.73
C CYS A 272 9.37 11.84 2.78
N VAL A 273 8.61 12.82 3.26
CA VAL A 273 8.36 14.07 2.52
C VAL A 273 9.60 14.97 2.52
N ALA A 274 9.68 15.87 1.55
CA ALA A 274 10.70 16.92 1.53
C ALA A 274 10.68 17.72 2.86
N THR A 275 11.87 17.92 3.45
CA THR A 275 12.04 18.85 4.57
C THR A 275 11.91 20.28 4.05
N SER A 276 11.07 21.09 4.69
CA SER A 276 10.90 22.51 4.36
C SER A 276 12.10 23.35 4.80
#